data_AF-A0A2N2UXS4-F1
#
_entry.id   AF-A0A2N2UXS4-F1
#
_cell.length_a   1.000
_cell.length_b   1.000
_cell.length_c   1.000
_cell.angle_alpha   90.00
_cell.angle_beta   90.00
_cell.angle_gamma   90.00
#
_symmetry.space_group_name_H-M   'P 1'
#
loop_
_entity.id
_entity.type
_entity.pdbx_description
1 polymer ?
#
loop_
_entity_poly.entity_id
_entity_poly.type
_entity_poly.pdbx_seq_one_letter_code
_entity_poly.pdbx_strand_id
1 'polypeptide(L)'
;MSDKATQKVSAKLWRDLIFKLDQKVEAACLRRDSWLSKIIAIEVERLNKDVCVANSEEASRFISGQLDVLDRKLVTLTLDSAVAERLNEVCAAKRIVRDAFICRLIFWLVASGKVVDRILGVGWDDEVRRARLNANLVDPDTLYPLDVSLIEALIDPLGATHDYFQLQRDGKLSISRAEPFDRNPTGSENSEGTGSLPNFYMSTFNASILKDINLWGLNTYLADYNVPGTLAQKELDGEWELLSLP
;
A
#
# COMPACT_ATOMS: atom_id res chain seq x y z
N MET A 1 -8.75 31.01 -14.08
CA MET A 1 -8.79 29.69 -13.43
C MET A 1 -9.81 28.87 -14.19
N SER A 2 -9.39 27.85 -14.93
CA SER A 2 -10.34 26.97 -15.61
C SER A 2 -11.04 26.13 -14.55
N ASP A 3 -12.38 26.18 -14.48
CA ASP A 3 -13.14 25.28 -13.61
C ASP A 3 -12.84 23.85 -14.04
N LYS A 4 -12.05 23.15 -13.23
CA LYS A 4 -11.83 21.72 -13.43
C LYS A 4 -13.15 21.01 -13.14
N ALA A 5 -13.65 20.29 -14.14
CA ALA A 5 -14.81 19.44 -13.96
C ALA A 5 -14.55 18.46 -12.80
N THR A 6 -15.54 18.30 -11.94
CA THR A 6 -15.49 17.37 -10.80
C THR A 6 -16.53 16.27 -10.98
N GLN A 7 -16.22 15.09 -10.46
CA GLN A 7 -17.07 13.91 -10.50
C GLN A 7 -17.20 13.30 -9.10
N LYS A 8 -18.42 12.86 -8.77
CA LYS A 8 -18.69 12.13 -7.53
C LYS A 8 -18.35 10.65 -7.73
N VAL A 9 -17.48 10.14 -6.86
CA VAL A 9 -17.12 8.72 -6.77
C VAL A 9 -17.63 8.18 -5.44
N SER A 10 -18.37 7.08 -5.47
CA SER A 10 -18.82 6.39 -4.25
C SER A 10 -17.93 5.19 -3.96
N ALA A 11 -17.48 5.05 -2.71
CA ALA A 11 -16.66 3.94 -2.25
C ALA A 11 -17.12 3.47 -0.86
N LYS A 12 -17.07 2.15 -0.59
CA LYS A 12 -17.31 1.61 0.76
C LYS A 12 -15.99 1.57 1.50
N LEU A 13 -15.85 2.45 2.48
CA LEU A 13 -14.59 2.68 3.19
C LEU A 13 -14.72 2.25 4.65
N TRP A 14 -13.65 1.66 5.21
CA TRP A 14 -13.62 1.27 6.62
C TRP A 14 -13.86 2.50 7.52
N ARG A 15 -14.86 2.40 8.40
CA ARG A 15 -15.35 3.50 9.23
C ARG A 15 -14.25 4.15 10.05
N ASP A 16 -13.39 3.35 10.68
CA ASP A 16 -12.31 3.85 11.53
C ASP A 16 -11.27 4.65 10.75
N LEU A 17 -10.96 4.23 9.52
CA LEU A 17 -10.03 4.96 8.65
C LEU A 17 -10.58 6.33 8.28
N ILE A 18 -11.86 6.39 7.90
CA ILE A 18 -12.50 7.66 7.54
C ILE A 18 -12.62 8.58 8.74
N PHE A 19 -13.00 8.04 9.90
CA PHE A 19 -13.09 8.83 11.12
C PHE A 19 -11.74 9.48 11.48
N LYS A 20 -10.64 8.70 11.45
CA LYS A 20 -9.29 9.22 11.70
C LYS A 20 -8.83 10.21 10.62
N LEU A 21 -9.19 9.95 9.36
CA LEU A 21 -8.87 10.85 8.26
C LEU A 21 -9.56 12.20 8.44
N ASP A 22 -10.86 12.19 8.70
CA ASP A 22 -11.67 13.40 8.90
C ASP A 22 -11.06 14.24 10.05
N GLN A 23 -10.72 13.61 11.18
CA GLN A 23 -10.05 14.30 12.30
C GLN A 23 -8.71 14.95 11.91
N LYS A 24 -7.85 14.21 11.19
CA LYS A 24 -6.53 14.71 10.78
C LYS A 24 -6.63 15.83 9.75
N VAL A 25 -7.53 15.70 8.79
CA VAL A 25 -7.78 16.69 7.74
C VAL A 25 -8.36 17.97 8.33
N GLU A 26 -9.30 17.86 9.26
CA GLU A 26 -9.85 19.00 10.00
C GLU A 26 -8.77 19.71 10.81
N ALA A 27 -7.96 18.95 11.57
CA ALA A 27 -6.86 19.52 12.35
C ALA A 27 -5.78 20.20 11.47
N ALA A 28 -5.61 19.73 10.22
CA ALA A 28 -4.71 20.33 9.24
C ALA A 28 -5.35 21.49 8.45
N CYS A 29 -6.61 21.85 8.73
CA CYS A 29 -7.37 22.88 8.00
C CYS A 29 -7.47 22.61 6.48
N LEU A 30 -7.52 21.34 6.08
CA LEU A 30 -7.59 20.92 4.68
C LEU A 30 -9.02 20.63 4.24
N ARG A 31 -9.33 20.87 2.96
CA ARG A 31 -10.55 20.35 2.33
C ARG A 31 -10.31 18.91 1.88
N ARG A 32 -10.90 17.95 2.60
CA ARG A 32 -10.71 16.51 2.42
C ARG A 32 -10.72 16.06 0.96
N ASP A 33 -11.81 16.29 0.26
CA ASP A 33 -12.03 15.75 -1.08
C ASP A 33 -11.05 16.37 -2.10
N SER A 34 -10.81 17.68 -2.00
CA SER A 34 -9.84 18.37 -2.86
C SER A 34 -8.41 17.88 -2.62
N TRP A 35 -8.03 17.65 -1.36
CA TRP A 35 -6.72 17.14 -0.99
C TRP A 35 -6.55 15.67 -1.39
N LEU A 36 -7.53 14.81 -1.10
CA LEU A 36 -7.53 13.41 -1.54
C LEU A 36 -7.48 13.31 -3.07
N SER A 37 -8.17 14.19 -3.81
CA SER A 37 -8.10 14.20 -5.27
C SER A 37 -6.69 14.47 -5.78
N LYS A 38 -5.87 15.25 -5.07
CA LYS A 38 -4.46 15.45 -5.42
C LYS A 38 -3.62 14.22 -5.13
N ILE A 39 -3.80 13.62 -3.97
CA ILE A 39 -3.06 12.41 -3.57
C ILE A 39 -3.40 11.26 -4.51
N ILE A 40 -4.69 11.00 -4.77
CA ILE A 40 -5.13 9.94 -5.67
C ILE A 40 -4.55 10.13 -7.08
N ALA A 41 -4.42 11.37 -7.56
CA ALA A 41 -3.81 11.64 -8.87
C ALA A 41 -2.34 11.20 -8.96
N ILE A 42 -1.57 11.33 -7.87
CA ILE A 42 -0.17 10.88 -7.80
C ILE A 42 -0.14 9.35 -7.63
N GLU A 43 -0.93 8.86 -6.69
CA GLU A 43 -0.90 7.47 -6.25
C GLU A 43 -1.47 6.50 -7.28
N VAL A 44 -2.43 6.92 -8.12
CA VAL A 44 -2.94 6.09 -9.21
C VAL A 44 -1.89 5.85 -10.30
N GLU A 45 -1.02 6.83 -10.58
CA GLU A 45 0.06 6.65 -11.56
C GLU A 45 1.17 5.77 -11.00
N ARG A 46 1.49 5.92 -9.70
CA ARG A 46 2.40 5.01 -9.00
C ARG A 46 1.87 3.58 -9.01
N LEU A 47 0.59 3.38 -8.66
CA LEU A 47 -0.08 2.09 -8.75
C LEU A 47 0.01 1.50 -10.17
N ASN A 48 -0.22 2.35 -11.18
CA ASN A 48 -0.19 1.90 -12.57
C ASN A 48 1.19 1.39 -12.98
N LYS A 49 2.25 2.09 -12.54
CA LYS A 49 3.66 1.74 -12.78
C LYS A 49 4.10 0.51 -12.00
N ASP A 50 3.67 0.40 -10.75
CA ASP A 50 4.15 -0.60 -9.81
C ASP A 50 3.50 -1.97 -10.06
N VAL A 51 2.20 -2.01 -10.32
CA VAL A 51 1.47 -3.27 -10.51
C VAL A 51 1.48 -3.65 -11.99
N CYS A 52 2.53 -4.30 -12.46
CA CYS A 52 2.66 -4.65 -13.89
C CYS A 52 1.71 -5.77 -14.34
N VAL A 53 1.30 -6.64 -13.42
CA VAL A 53 0.44 -7.81 -13.70
C VAL A 53 -0.91 -7.60 -13.02
N ALA A 54 -2.00 -7.84 -13.76
CA ALA A 54 -3.34 -7.79 -13.19
C ALA A 54 -3.52 -8.93 -12.16
N ASN A 55 -4.25 -8.67 -11.06
CA ASN A 55 -4.66 -9.73 -10.13
C ASN A 55 -5.43 -10.82 -10.90
N SER A 56 -5.41 -12.07 -10.43
CA SER A 56 -6.39 -13.07 -10.90
C SER A 56 -7.81 -12.70 -10.46
N GLU A 57 -8.81 -13.39 -11.00
CA GLU A 57 -10.19 -13.22 -10.52
C GLU A 57 -10.33 -13.71 -9.08
N GLU A 58 -9.64 -14.80 -8.75
CA GLU A 58 -9.58 -15.42 -7.44
C GLU A 58 -9.02 -14.45 -6.39
N ALA A 59 -7.87 -13.83 -6.69
CA ALA A 59 -7.25 -12.82 -5.83
C ALA A 59 -8.15 -11.59 -5.65
N SER A 60 -8.76 -11.10 -6.74
CA SER A 60 -9.66 -9.95 -6.70
C SER A 60 -10.91 -10.23 -5.84
N ARG A 61 -11.52 -11.42 -6.01
CA ARG A 61 -12.66 -11.88 -5.22
C ARG A 61 -12.28 -12.08 -3.75
N PHE A 62 -11.11 -12.65 -3.48
CA PHE A 62 -10.61 -12.82 -2.12
C PHE A 62 -10.46 -11.47 -1.42
N ILE A 63 -9.75 -10.51 -2.04
CA ILE A 63 -9.58 -9.15 -1.49
C ILE A 63 -10.93 -8.49 -1.22
N SER A 64 -11.87 -8.58 -2.15
CA SER A 64 -13.23 -8.05 -1.98
C SER A 64 -13.95 -8.70 -0.80
N GLY A 65 -13.88 -10.03 -0.66
CA GLY A 65 -14.48 -10.74 0.45
C GLY A 65 -13.87 -10.37 1.80
N GLN A 66 -12.55 -10.16 1.86
CA GLN A 66 -11.88 -9.69 3.08
C GLN A 66 -12.26 -8.24 3.44
N LEU A 67 -12.52 -7.38 2.46
CA LEU A 67 -13.08 -6.05 2.73
C LEU A 67 -14.50 -6.12 3.28
N ASP A 68 -15.32 -7.06 2.82
CA ASP A 68 -16.71 -7.21 3.27
C ASP A 68 -16.81 -7.56 4.77
N VAL A 69 -15.75 -8.12 5.36
CA VAL A 69 -15.65 -8.41 6.80
C VAL A 69 -15.49 -7.15 7.66
N LEU A 70 -14.97 -6.05 7.09
CA LEU A 70 -14.74 -4.80 7.82
C LEU A 70 -16.04 -3.98 7.99
N ASP A 71 -16.18 -3.23 9.08
CA ASP A 71 -17.26 -2.24 9.24
C ASP A 71 -17.03 -1.06 8.29
N ARG A 72 -17.66 -1.14 7.11
CA ARG A 72 -17.52 -0.14 6.05
C ARG A 72 -18.79 0.70 5.92
N LYS A 73 -18.59 1.99 5.65
CA LYS A 73 -19.65 2.93 5.29
C LYS A 73 -19.48 3.41 3.85
N LEU A 74 -20.60 3.64 3.17
CA LEU A 74 -20.58 4.28 1.85
C LEU A 74 -20.20 5.75 2.01
N VAL A 75 -19.15 6.18 1.31
CA VAL A 75 -18.66 7.55 1.29
C VAL A 75 -18.64 8.04 -0.15
N THR A 76 -19.14 9.26 -0.35
CA THR A 76 -19.03 9.96 -1.64
C THR A 76 -17.85 10.91 -1.57
N LEU A 77 -16.91 10.76 -2.49
CA LEU A 77 -15.75 11.62 -2.70
C LEU A 77 -15.97 12.45 -3.97
N THR A 78 -15.70 13.75 -3.90
CA THR A 78 -15.73 14.64 -5.07
C THR A 78 -14.30 14.80 -5.61
N LEU A 79 -14.00 14.17 -6.74
CA LEU A 79 -12.67 14.18 -7.36
C LEU A 79 -12.66 15.01 -8.63
N ASP A 80 -11.49 15.48 -9.07
CA ASP A 80 -11.31 15.97 -10.44
C ASP A 80 -11.74 14.86 -11.43
N SER A 81 -12.55 15.17 -12.45
CA SER A 81 -13.11 14.15 -13.35
C SER A 81 -12.04 13.28 -14.02
N ALA A 82 -10.94 13.90 -14.47
CA ALA A 82 -9.81 13.17 -15.04
C ALA A 82 -9.17 12.18 -14.05
N VAL A 83 -9.16 12.51 -12.75
CA VAL A 83 -8.62 11.62 -11.70
C VAL A 83 -9.59 10.47 -11.45
N ALA A 84 -10.90 10.73 -11.43
CA ALA A 84 -11.92 9.69 -11.27
C ALA A 84 -11.92 8.70 -12.45
N GLU A 85 -11.84 9.20 -13.68
CA GLU A 85 -11.72 8.39 -14.89
C GLU A 85 -10.46 7.53 -14.85
N ARG A 86 -9.31 8.14 -14.54
CA ARG A 86 -8.03 7.45 -14.46
C ARG A 86 -8.00 6.37 -13.38
N LEU A 87 -8.57 6.66 -12.21
CA LEU A 87 -8.73 5.68 -11.13
C LEU A 87 -9.53 4.46 -11.59
N ASN A 88 -10.66 4.67 -12.25
CA ASN A 88 -11.51 3.58 -12.72
C ASN A 88 -10.80 2.77 -13.82
N GLU A 89 -10.12 3.44 -14.76
CA GLU A 89 -9.37 2.80 -15.83
C GLU A 89 -8.29 1.87 -15.28
N VAL A 90 -7.41 2.37 -14.39
CA VAL A 90 -6.30 1.60 -13.82
C VAL A 90 -6.82 0.44 -12.95
N CYS A 91 -7.83 0.69 -12.11
CA CYS A 91 -8.41 -0.37 -11.29
C CYS A 91 -9.05 -1.48 -12.14
N ALA A 92 -9.78 -1.13 -13.20
CA ALA A 92 -10.39 -2.10 -14.10
C ALA A 92 -9.32 -2.91 -14.86
N ALA A 93 -8.34 -2.24 -15.47
CA ALA A 93 -7.30 -2.88 -16.27
C ALA A 93 -6.46 -3.88 -15.45
N LYS A 94 -6.25 -3.60 -14.16
CA LYS A 94 -5.42 -4.44 -13.27
C LYS A 94 -6.21 -5.35 -12.34
N ARG A 95 -7.55 -5.41 -12.49
CA ARG A 95 -8.47 -6.15 -11.59
C ARG A 95 -8.26 -5.81 -10.11
N ILE A 96 -8.02 -4.53 -9.82
CA ILE A 96 -7.85 -4.01 -8.46
C ILE A 96 -9.21 -3.58 -7.93
N VAL A 97 -9.54 -4.03 -6.73
CA VAL A 97 -10.74 -3.56 -6.03
C VAL A 97 -10.53 -2.09 -5.64
N ARG A 98 -11.27 -1.17 -6.28
CA ARG A 98 -11.11 0.28 -6.08
C ARG A 98 -11.21 0.69 -4.60
N ASP A 99 -12.15 0.09 -3.89
CA ASP A 99 -12.35 0.35 -2.46
C ASP A 99 -11.15 -0.14 -1.62
N ALA A 100 -10.48 -1.22 -2.03
CA ALA A 100 -9.23 -1.70 -1.39
C ALA A 100 -8.11 -0.68 -1.57
N PHE A 101 -7.93 -0.18 -2.79
CA PHE A 101 -6.94 0.85 -3.09
C PHE A 101 -7.17 2.12 -2.26
N ILE A 102 -8.40 2.65 -2.23
CA ILE A 102 -8.71 3.85 -1.46
C ILE A 102 -8.54 3.59 0.04
N CYS A 103 -8.99 2.46 0.57
CA CYS A 103 -8.80 2.12 1.98
C CYS A 103 -7.30 1.97 2.33
N ARG A 104 -6.51 1.33 1.47
CA ARG A 104 -5.06 1.20 1.64
C ARG A 104 -4.39 2.56 1.66
N LEU A 105 -4.76 3.44 0.73
CA LEU A 105 -4.25 4.80 0.68
C LEU A 105 -4.54 5.55 1.99
N ILE A 106 -5.79 5.56 2.42
CA ILE A 106 -6.19 6.24 3.67
C ILE A 106 -5.50 5.61 4.88
N PHE A 107 -5.37 4.29 4.91
CA PHE A 107 -4.66 3.58 5.98
C PHE A 107 -3.25 4.15 6.17
N TRP A 108 -2.48 4.28 5.09
CA TRP A 108 -1.13 4.84 5.16
C TRP A 108 -1.11 6.31 5.57
N LEU A 109 -2.10 7.11 5.16
CA LEU A 109 -2.21 8.53 5.56
C LEU A 109 -2.53 8.73 7.05
N VAL A 110 -3.25 7.78 7.67
CA VAL A 110 -3.73 7.92 9.06
C VAL A 110 -3.02 7.02 10.06
N ALA A 111 -2.23 6.05 9.59
CA ALA A 111 -1.46 5.16 10.45
C ALA A 111 -0.51 5.95 11.34
N SER A 112 -0.42 5.58 12.61
CA SER A 112 0.59 6.16 13.52
C SER A 112 1.98 5.63 13.17
N GLY A 113 3.04 6.38 13.47
CA GLY A 113 4.43 5.93 13.29
C GLY A 113 4.67 4.52 13.83
N LYS A 114 4.20 4.20 15.05
CA LYS A 114 4.31 2.85 15.64
C LYS A 114 3.70 1.72 14.80
N VAL A 115 2.62 2.00 14.05
CA VAL A 115 1.98 1.02 13.17
C VAL A 115 2.80 0.88 11.90
N VAL A 116 3.27 1.99 11.34
CA VAL A 116 4.17 1.99 10.18
C VAL A 116 5.47 1.24 10.50
N ASP A 117 6.10 1.52 11.64
CA ASP A 117 7.31 0.82 12.12
C ASP A 117 7.07 -0.69 12.28
N ARG A 118 5.87 -1.09 12.69
CA ARG A 118 5.53 -2.51 12.79
C ARG A 118 5.39 -3.18 11.42
N ILE A 119 4.86 -2.46 10.43
CA ILE A 119 4.67 -2.97 9.07
C ILE A 119 6.00 -3.01 8.31
N LEU A 120 6.77 -1.93 8.38
CA LEU A 120 8.00 -1.77 7.60
C LEU A 120 9.24 -2.33 8.31
N GLY A 121 9.20 -2.46 9.64
CA GLY A 121 10.35 -2.77 10.48
C GLY A 121 10.82 -1.56 11.31
N VAL A 122 11.59 -1.83 12.37
CA VAL A 122 12.06 -0.79 13.30
C VAL A 122 13.02 0.20 12.60
N GLY A 123 12.76 1.50 12.75
CA GLY A 123 13.68 2.56 12.30
C GLY A 123 13.66 2.89 10.80
N TRP A 124 12.57 2.60 10.09
CA TRP A 124 12.46 2.85 8.64
C TRP A 124 12.74 4.31 8.25
N ASP A 125 12.28 5.29 9.03
CA ASP A 125 12.51 6.72 8.75
C ASP A 125 14.00 7.09 8.87
N ASP A 126 14.68 6.60 9.91
CA ASP A 126 16.12 6.80 10.08
C ASP A 126 16.93 6.13 8.97
N GLU A 127 16.47 4.98 8.46
CA GLU A 127 17.06 4.28 7.31
C GLU A 127 16.89 5.06 6.01
N VAL A 128 15.69 5.55 5.70
CA VAL A 128 15.45 6.39 4.51
C VAL A 128 16.32 7.65 4.59
N ARG A 129 16.38 8.28 5.76
CA ARG A 129 17.20 9.47 6.00
C ARG A 129 18.69 9.18 5.75
N ARG A 130 19.22 8.09 6.33
CA ARG A 130 20.62 7.68 6.13
C ARG A 130 20.93 7.34 4.68
N ALA A 131 20.04 6.62 4.00
CA ALA A 131 20.22 6.25 2.60
C ALA A 131 20.22 7.48 1.68
N ARG A 132 19.35 8.46 1.93
CA ARG A 132 19.34 9.73 1.19
C ARG A 132 20.61 10.54 1.41
N LEU A 133 21.11 10.59 2.65
CA LEU A 133 22.38 11.24 2.98
C LEU A 133 23.56 10.56 2.25
N ASN A 134 23.63 9.23 2.30
CA ASN A 134 24.68 8.45 1.63
C ASN A 134 24.65 8.60 0.10
N ALA A 135 23.49 8.90 -0.48
CA ALA A 135 23.33 9.11 -1.91
C ALA A 135 23.64 10.56 -2.36
N ASN A 136 24.11 11.43 -1.44
CA ASN A 136 24.27 12.87 -1.66
C ASN A 136 22.98 13.54 -2.21
N LEU A 137 21.81 12.99 -1.88
CA LEU A 137 20.51 13.54 -2.27
C LEU A 137 20.00 14.59 -1.29
N VAL A 138 20.71 14.77 -0.17
CA VAL A 138 20.45 15.76 0.88
C VAL A 138 21.81 16.32 1.28
N ASP A 139 21.92 17.64 1.41
CA ASP A 139 23.15 18.28 1.86
C ASP A 139 23.30 18.10 3.40
N PRO A 140 24.41 17.53 3.88
CA PRO A 140 24.66 17.34 5.32
C PRO A 140 24.65 18.64 6.13
N ASP A 141 24.90 19.80 5.50
CA ASP A 141 24.94 21.11 6.15
C ASP A 141 23.60 21.88 6.07
N THR A 142 22.64 21.43 5.25
CA THR A 142 21.24 21.94 5.22
C THR A 142 20.29 21.14 6.10
N LEU A 143 20.84 20.44 7.12
CA LEU A 143 20.14 19.53 8.03
C LEU A 143 19.12 20.18 8.99
N TYR A 144 18.39 21.21 8.54
CA TYR A 144 17.10 21.56 9.12
C TYR A 144 16.00 20.67 8.51
N PRO A 145 14.97 20.27 9.29
CA PRO A 145 13.88 19.38 8.87
C PRO A 145 12.93 19.96 7.79
N LEU A 146 13.41 20.88 6.95
CA LEU A 146 12.67 21.67 5.97
C LEU A 146 13.07 21.44 4.51
N ASP A 147 14.01 20.51 4.20
CA ASP A 147 14.38 20.18 2.82
C ASP A 147 13.29 19.40 2.05
N VAL A 148 12.27 18.90 2.75
CA VAL A 148 10.93 18.71 2.17
C VAL A 148 10.09 19.82 2.76
N SER A 149 9.70 20.80 1.96
CA SER A 149 8.80 21.83 2.46
C SER A 149 7.55 21.15 3.02
N LEU A 150 6.97 21.68 4.11
CA LEU A 150 5.70 21.16 4.66
C LEU A 150 4.61 21.08 3.56
N ILE A 151 4.72 21.94 2.54
CA ILE A 151 3.86 21.95 1.36
C ILE A 151 4.08 20.71 0.49
N GLU A 152 5.33 20.32 0.20
CA GLU A 152 5.63 19.09 -0.54
C GLU A 152 5.16 17.85 0.22
N ALA A 153 5.35 17.81 1.53
CA ALA A 153 4.81 16.72 2.36
C ALA A 153 3.28 16.66 2.36
N LEU A 154 2.59 17.78 2.14
CA LEU A 154 1.14 17.82 1.95
C LEU A 154 0.70 17.40 0.54
N ILE A 155 1.54 17.62 -0.47
CA ILE A 155 1.27 17.21 -1.87
C ILE A 155 1.49 15.71 -2.02
N ASP A 156 2.59 15.19 -1.48
CA ASP A 156 2.99 13.79 -1.56
C ASP A 156 3.34 13.22 -0.16
N PRO A 157 2.33 13.01 0.70
CA PRO A 157 2.55 12.52 2.05
C PRO A 157 3.09 11.08 2.12
N LEU A 158 3.04 10.32 1.02
CA LEU A 158 3.55 8.94 0.96
C LEU A 158 4.90 8.82 0.28
N GLY A 159 5.49 9.92 -0.21
CA GLY A 159 6.77 9.90 -0.93
C GLY A 159 7.90 9.22 -0.15
N ALA A 160 8.04 9.50 1.15
CA ALA A 160 9.04 8.85 2.00
C ALA A 160 8.80 7.33 2.15
N THR A 161 7.54 6.90 2.14
CA THR A 161 7.22 5.46 2.19
C THR A 161 7.54 4.78 0.87
N HIS A 162 7.23 5.40 -0.27
CA HIS A 162 7.64 4.90 -1.59
C HIS A 162 9.16 4.78 -1.72
N ASP A 163 9.88 5.80 -1.25
CA ASP A 163 11.34 5.79 -1.23
C ASP A 163 11.91 4.64 -0.39
N TYR A 164 11.28 4.34 0.75
CA TYR A 164 11.66 3.18 1.55
C TYR A 164 11.61 1.88 0.73
N PHE A 165 10.49 1.60 0.05
CA PHE A 165 10.34 0.40 -0.78
C PHE A 165 11.33 0.38 -1.96
N GLN A 166 11.58 1.54 -2.58
CA GLN A 166 12.56 1.67 -3.65
C GLN A 166 13.98 1.38 -3.16
N LEU A 167 14.41 2.00 -2.06
CA LEU A 167 15.73 1.82 -1.46
C LEU A 167 15.92 0.38 -0.97
N GLN A 168 14.87 -0.24 -0.44
CA GLN A 168 14.88 -1.65 -0.06
C GLN A 168 15.14 -2.54 -1.27
N ARG A 169 14.44 -2.32 -2.37
CA ARG A 169 14.62 -3.07 -3.62
C ARG A 169 16.01 -2.87 -4.23
N ASP A 170 16.56 -1.66 -4.11
CA ASP A 170 17.91 -1.34 -4.56
C ASP A 170 19.00 -1.91 -3.64
N GLY A 171 18.65 -2.56 -2.51
CA GLY A 171 19.60 -3.09 -1.54
C GLY A 171 20.38 -2.00 -0.79
N LYS A 172 19.83 -0.79 -0.71
CA LYS A 172 20.50 0.40 -0.13
C LYS A 172 20.19 0.63 1.35
N LEU A 173 19.30 -0.18 1.94
CA LEU A 173 18.98 -0.11 3.37
C LEU A 173 19.97 -0.96 4.17
N SER A 174 20.35 -0.49 5.36
CA SER A 174 21.36 -1.16 6.20
C SER A 174 20.77 -2.29 7.05
N ILE A 175 19.45 -2.28 7.29
CA ILE A 175 18.79 -3.33 8.07
C ILE A 175 18.63 -4.58 7.21
N SER A 176 19.39 -5.62 7.56
CA SER A 176 19.03 -6.99 7.24
C SER A 176 17.71 -7.27 7.92
N ARG A 177 16.67 -7.49 7.12
CA ARG A 177 15.30 -7.69 7.58
C ARG A 177 15.29 -8.80 8.65
N ALA A 178 14.92 -8.48 9.88
CA ALA A 178 14.37 -9.50 10.78
C ALA A 178 12.97 -9.81 10.24
N GLU A 179 12.87 -10.80 9.34
CA GLU A 179 11.71 -11.03 8.48
C GLU A 179 10.36 -10.89 9.21
N PRO A 180 9.57 -9.82 8.96
CA PRO A 180 8.21 -9.71 9.48
C PRO A 180 7.17 -10.28 8.51
N PHE A 181 7.60 -10.77 7.34
CA PHE A 181 6.74 -11.45 6.38
C PHE A 181 7.10 -12.92 6.45
N ASP A 182 6.36 -13.67 7.26
CA ASP A 182 6.46 -15.12 7.35
C ASP A 182 6.55 -15.73 5.94
N ARG A 183 7.75 -16.18 5.56
CA ARG A 183 7.83 -17.50 4.96
C ARG A 183 7.43 -18.47 6.07
N ASN A 184 6.48 -19.36 5.80
CA ASN A 184 6.17 -20.47 6.68
C ASN A 184 7.49 -21.05 7.26
N PRO A 185 7.63 -21.27 8.59
CA PRO A 185 8.90 -21.69 9.19
C PRO A 185 9.30 -23.15 8.89
N THR A 186 8.65 -23.79 7.93
CA THR A 186 8.87 -25.21 7.58
C THR A 186 9.58 -25.32 6.24
N GLY A 187 10.89 -25.05 6.21
CA GLY A 187 11.70 -25.34 5.03
C GLY A 187 13.07 -24.66 5.06
N SER A 188 14.12 -25.44 5.24
CA SER A 188 15.51 -25.01 5.32
C SER A 188 16.01 -24.27 4.07
N GLU A 189 16.83 -23.25 4.33
CA GLU A 189 18.09 -22.89 3.66
C GLU A 189 18.14 -22.76 2.12
N ASN A 190 18.67 -21.60 1.71
CA ASN A 190 19.39 -21.36 0.45
C ASN A 190 18.58 -21.48 -0.85
N SER A 191 17.57 -20.62 -1.01
CA SER A 191 17.23 -20.12 -2.34
C SER A 191 17.82 -18.73 -2.52
N GLU A 192 18.91 -18.61 -3.29
CA GLU A 192 19.28 -17.39 -4.03
C GLU A 192 18.20 -17.11 -5.10
N GLY A 193 16.95 -17.01 -4.65
CA GLY A 193 15.84 -16.63 -5.49
C GLY A 193 16.00 -15.16 -5.81
N THR A 194 16.20 -14.87 -7.10
CA THR A 194 16.07 -13.57 -7.76
C THR A 194 14.63 -13.02 -7.68
N GLY A 195 13.96 -13.21 -6.54
CA GLY A 195 12.68 -12.60 -6.23
C GLY A 195 12.89 -11.11 -6.03
N SER A 196 12.60 -10.34 -7.08
CA SER A 196 12.52 -8.89 -7.00
C SER A 196 11.66 -8.49 -5.80
N LEU A 197 12.23 -7.74 -4.86
CA LEU A 197 11.51 -7.29 -3.67
C LEU A 197 10.26 -6.51 -4.09
N PRO A 198 9.11 -6.72 -3.42
CA PRO A 198 7.86 -6.09 -3.80
C PRO A 198 7.94 -4.58 -3.62
N ASN A 199 7.36 -3.84 -4.57
CA ASN A 199 7.12 -2.40 -4.42
C ASN A 199 5.99 -2.12 -3.42
N PHE A 200 5.72 -0.84 -3.15
CA PHE A 200 4.70 -0.39 -2.19
C PHE A 200 3.32 -1.04 -2.41
N TYR A 201 2.86 -1.11 -3.67
CA TYR A 201 1.54 -1.65 -4.02
C TYR A 201 1.49 -3.17 -4.20
N MET A 202 2.64 -3.82 -4.34
CA MET A 202 2.76 -5.27 -4.38
C MET A 202 3.11 -5.87 -3.01
N SER A 203 3.44 -5.03 -2.02
CA SER A 203 3.66 -5.48 -0.65
C SER A 203 2.36 -6.01 -0.03
N THR A 204 2.40 -7.27 0.41
CA THR A 204 1.22 -7.96 0.93
C THR A 204 0.97 -7.60 2.39
N PHE A 205 -0.23 -7.16 2.70
CA PHE A 205 -0.76 -7.04 4.05
C PHE A 205 -1.38 -8.37 4.46
N ASN A 206 -0.83 -9.01 5.48
CA ASN A 206 -1.37 -10.23 6.06
C ASN A 206 -1.89 -9.96 7.49
N ALA A 207 -2.51 -10.98 8.08
CA ALA A 207 -3.07 -10.90 9.44
C ALA A 207 -2.00 -10.93 10.56
N SER A 208 -0.76 -11.34 10.27
CA SER A 208 0.29 -11.44 11.29
C SER A 208 0.96 -10.10 11.60
N ILE A 209 0.91 -9.14 10.67
CA ILE A 209 1.55 -7.82 10.85
C ILE A 209 0.92 -7.02 12.02
N LEU A 210 -0.41 -7.00 12.10
CA LEU A 210 -1.14 -6.35 13.20
C LEU A 210 -2.02 -7.36 13.90
N LYS A 211 -1.64 -7.77 15.11
CA LYS A 211 -2.51 -8.57 15.99
C LYS A 211 -3.89 -7.92 16.04
N ASP A 212 -4.92 -8.74 15.79
CA ASP A 212 -6.35 -8.40 15.87
C ASP A 212 -6.91 -7.53 14.74
N ILE A 213 -6.14 -7.23 13.68
CA ILE A 213 -6.66 -6.48 12.52
C ILE A 213 -6.44 -7.28 11.23
N ASN A 214 -7.55 -7.62 10.57
CA ASN A 214 -7.50 -8.22 9.25
C ASN A 214 -7.23 -7.16 8.18
N LEU A 215 -5.99 -7.10 7.72
CA LEU A 215 -5.56 -6.17 6.68
C LEU A 215 -5.62 -6.76 5.25
N TRP A 216 -6.05 -8.01 5.08
CA TRP A 216 -6.06 -8.67 3.76
C TRP A 216 -6.88 -7.92 2.72
N GLY A 217 -7.99 -7.30 3.14
CA GLY A 217 -8.85 -6.50 2.28
C GLY A 217 -8.20 -5.22 1.76
N LEU A 218 -7.05 -4.80 2.32
CA LEU A 218 -6.34 -3.60 1.90
C LEU A 218 -5.23 -3.89 0.88
N ASN A 219 -5.14 -5.11 0.36
CA ASN A 219 -4.19 -5.43 -0.71
C ASN A 219 -4.66 -4.88 -2.05
N THR A 220 -3.74 -4.27 -2.79
CA THR A 220 -3.96 -3.81 -4.17
C THR A 220 -3.50 -4.86 -5.19
N TYR A 221 -2.51 -5.66 -4.82
CA TYR A 221 -2.07 -6.81 -5.58
C TYR A 221 -1.87 -8.00 -4.64
N LEU A 222 -2.27 -9.18 -5.09
CA LEU A 222 -2.06 -10.43 -4.38
C LEU A 222 -1.81 -11.55 -5.39
N ALA A 223 -0.61 -12.15 -5.33
CA ALA A 223 -0.29 -13.30 -6.16
C ALA A 223 -1.13 -14.52 -5.74
N ASP A 224 -1.47 -15.40 -6.68
CA ASP A 224 -2.40 -16.51 -6.44
C ASP A 224 -1.94 -17.47 -5.35
N TYR A 225 -0.63 -17.70 -5.27
CA TYR A 225 -0.03 -18.53 -4.22
C TYR A 225 -0.09 -17.88 -2.82
N ASN A 226 -0.34 -16.58 -2.73
CA ASN A 226 -0.57 -15.88 -1.46
C ASN A 226 -2.05 -15.83 -1.08
N VAL A 227 -2.96 -16.31 -1.94
CA VAL A 227 -4.39 -16.36 -1.63
C VAL A 227 -4.67 -17.63 -0.80
N PRO A 228 -5.12 -17.51 0.46
CA PRO A 228 -5.37 -18.67 1.31
C PRO A 228 -6.40 -19.66 0.73
N GLY A 229 -6.07 -20.95 0.76
CA GLY A 229 -6.90 -22.06 0.33
C GLY A 229 -6.90 -22.33 -1.18
N THR A 230 -6.16 -21.57 -1.99
CA THR A 230 -6.08 -21.81 -3.43
C THR A 230 -5.21 -23.01 -3.77
N LEU A 231 -5.44 -23.55 -4.96
CA LEU A 231 -4.58 -24.57 -5.54
C LEU A 231 -3.12 -24.10 -5.62
N ALA A 232 -2.91 -22.87 -6.10
CA ALA A 232 -1.60 -22.21 -6.21
C ALA A 232 -0.84 -22.18 -4.86
N GLN A 233 -1.54 -21.86 -3.76
CA GLN A 233 -0.95 -21.90 -2.43
C GLN A 233 -0.57 -23.33 -2.03
N LYS A 234 -1.46 -24.29 -2.24
CA LYS A 234 -1.22 -25.70 -1.94
C LYS A 234 -0.06 -26.29 -2.76
N GLU A 235 0.17 -25.82 -3.99
CA GLU A 235 1.39 -26.19 -4.77
C GLU A 235 2.65 -25.63 -4.15
N LEU A 236 2.62 -24.38 -3.72
CA LEU A 236 3.76 -23.77 -3.05
C LEU A 236 4.08 -24.46 -1.71
N ASP A 237 3.05 -24.85 -0.95
CA ASP A 237 3.18 -25.54 0.33
C ASP A 237 3.50 -27.04 0.20
N GLY A 238 3.59 -27.58 -1.03
CA GLY A 238 3.92 -28.99 -1.27
C GLY A 238 2.79 -29.98 -0.95
N GLU A 239 1.55 -29.51 -0.79
CA GLU A 239 0.39 -30.34 -0.42
C GLU A 239 -0.18 -31.20 -1.57
N TRP A 240 0.47 -31.24 -2.73
CA TRP A 240 -0.06 -31.91 -3.94
C TRP A 240 -0.06 -33.43 -3.91
N GLU A 241 0.85 -34.03 -3.13
CA GLU A 241 0.94 -35.48 -3.02
C GLU A 241 -0.32 -36.11 -2.41
N LEU A 242 -1.15 -35.33 -1.70
CA LEU A 242 -2.40 -35.81 -1.08
C LEU A 242 -3.64 -35.70 -2.00
N LEU A 243 -3.56 -34.96 -3.11
CA LEU A 243 -4.67 -34.78 -4.06
C LEU A 243 -4.59 -35.70 -5.29
N SER A 244 -3.51 -36.48 -5.39
CA SER A 244 -3.20 -37.35 -6.54
C SER A 244 -3.47 -38.84 -6.28
N LEU A 245 -3.94 -39.20 -5.08
CA LEU A 245 -4.28 -40.57 -4.74
C LEU A 245 -5.77 -40.84 -5.06
N PRO A 246 -6.07 -41.83 -5.91
CA PRO A 246 -7.42 -42.18 -6.33
C PRO A 246 -8.29 -42.76 -5.19
#